data_AF-A0A1H8EWQ4-F1
#
_entry.id   AF-A0A1H8EWQ4-F1
#
_cell.length_a   1.000
_cell.length_b   1.000
_cell.length_c   1.000
_cell.angle_alpha   90.00
_cell.angle_beta   90.00
_cell.angle_gamma   90.00
#
_symmetry.space_group_name_H-M   'P 1'
#
loop_
_entity.id
_entity.type
_entity.pdbx_description
1 polymer ?
#
loop_
_entity_poly.entity_id
_entity_poly.type
_entity_poly.pdbx_seq_one_letter_code
_entity_poly.pdbx_strand_id
1 'polypeptide(L)' 'MAEAEEVTIFIEELGRLFNEYKKCRDEKIKVQIMKDIHLIAEAIDPENEDIEHFL' A
#
# COMPACT_ATOMS: atom_id res chain seq x y z
N MET A 1 -7.56 11.85 6.48
CA MET A 1 -8.22 11.33 5.28
C MET A 1 -7.83 12.18 4.10
N ALA A 2 -7.36 11.55 3.02
CA ALA A 2 -7.06 12.19 1.75
C ALA A 2 -8.33 12.69 1.03
N GLU A 3 -8.17 13.65 0.12
CA GLU A 3 -9.27 14.11 -0.74
C GLU A 3 -9.66 13.02 -1.77
N ALA A 4 -10.89 13.01 -2.28
CA ALA A 4 -11.39 11.89 -3.11
C ALA A 4 -10.55 11.61 -4.38
N GLU A 5 -10.00 12.65 -5.00
CA GLU A 5 -9.09 12.53 -6.15
C GLU A 5 -7.75 11.91 -5.73
N GLU A 6 -7.23 12.29 -4.57
CA GLU A 6 -5.98 11.77 -4.00
C GLU A 6 -6.14 10.31 -3.56
N VAL A 7 -7.29 9.94 -2.98
CA VAL A 7 -7.63 8.53 -2.66
C VAL A 7 -7.60 7.66 -3.91
N THR A 8 -8.11 8.15 -5.04
CA THR A 8 -8.11 7.40 -6.30
C THR A 8 -6.68 7.11 -6.76
N ILE A 9 -5.80 8.13 -6.70
CA ILE A 9 -4.37 8.00 -7.04
C ILE A 9 -3.69 6.98 -6.11
N PHE A 10 -3.98 7.03 -4.81
CA PHE A 10 -3.41 6.09 -3.84
C PHE A 10 -3.87 4.65 -4.05
N ILE A 11 -5.13 4.42 -4.45
CA ILE A 11 -5.63 3.08 -4.79
C ILE A 11 -4.91 2.52 -6.02
N GLU A 12 -4.68 3.35 -7.06
CA GLU A 12 -3.94 2.94 -8.25
C GLU A 12 -2.49 2.57 -7.90
N GLU A 13 -1.83 3.36 -7.05
CA GLU A 13 -0.47 3.12 -6.62
C GLU A 13 -0.35 1.87 -5.74
N LEU A 14 -1.30 1.62 -4.84
CA LEU A 14 -1.38 0.36 -4.09
C LEU A 14 -1.44 -0.84 -5.04
N GLY A 15 -2.27 -0.78 -6.07
CA GLY A 15 -2.36 -1.83 -7.08
C GLY A 15 -1.02 -2.12 -7.77
N ARG A 16 -0.23 -1.07 -8.04
CA ARG A 16 1.12 -1.19 -8.61
C ARG A 16 2.08 -1.84 -7.62
N LEU A 17 2.14 -1.35 -6.39
CA LEU A 17 3.05 -1.88 -5.36
C LEU A 17 2.74 -3.34 -5.02
N PHE A 18 1.47 -3.76 -4.94
CA PHE A 18 1.11 -5.17 -4.76
C PHE A 18 1.64 -6.06 -5.88
N ASN A 19 1.58 -5.58 -7.13
CA ASN A 19 2.10 -6.31 -8.27
C ASN A 19 3.64 -6.40 -8.24
N GLU A 20 4.33 -5.34 -7.82
CA GLU A 20 5.77 -5.34 -7.63
C GLU A 20 6.21 -6.26 -6.49
N TYR A 21 5.51 -6.20 -5.35
CA TYR A 21 5.75 -7.07 -4.20
C TYR A 21 5.65 -8.56 -4.60
N LYS A 22 4.62 -8.93 -5.36
CA LYS A 22 4.43 -10.31 -5.85
C LYS A 22 5.54 -10.77 -6.79
N LYS A 23 6.14 -9.87 -7.56
CA LYS A 23 7.20 -10.17 -8.53
C LYS A 23 8.61 -10.06 -7.94
N CYS A 24 8.76 -9.39 -6.79
CA CYS A 24 10.04 -9.12 -6.18
C CYS A 24 10.60 -10.37 -5.49
N ARG A 25 11.83 -10.75 -5.86
CA ARG A 25 12.58 -11.87 -5.28
C ARG A 25 13.61 -11.43 -4.25
N ASP A 26 13.94 -10.15 -4.21
CA ASP A 26 14.87 -9.59 -3.24
C ASP A 26 14.10 -9.26 -1.95
N GLU A 27 14.38 -10.00 -0.89
CA GLU A 27 13.68 -9.87 0.39
C GLU A 27 13.84 -8.48 1.02
N LYS A 28 14.97 -7.79 0.81
CA LYS A 28 15.17 -6.44 1.36
C LYS A 28 14.28 -5.44 0.65
N ILE A 29 14.22 -5.52 -0.69
CA ILE A 29 13.36 -4.65 -1.49
C ILE A 29 11.89 -4.95 -1.19
N LYS A 30 11.53 -6.24 -1.06
CA LYS A 30 10.18 -6.69 -0.74
C LYS A 30 9.68 -6.14 0.60
N VAL A 31 10.55 -6.04 1.61
CA VAL A 31 10.24 -5.37 2.88
C VAL A 31 10.00 -3.87 2.70
N GLN A 32 10.73 -3.18 1.82
CA GLN A 32 10.48 -1.76 1.55
C GLN A 32 9.15 -1.55 0.85
N ILE A 33 8.86 -2.33 -0.20
CA ILE A 33 7.57 -2.27 -0.91
C ILE A 33 6.40 -2.49 0.06
N MET A 34 6.55 -3.42 1.02
CA MET A 34 5.51 -3.66 2.03
C MET A 34 5.31 -2.47 2.98
N LYS A 35 6.37 -1.75 3.34
CA LYS A 35 6.25 -0.52 4.14
C LYS A 35 5.54 0.58 3.37
N ASP A 36 5.83 0.71 2.08
CA ASP A 36 5.19 1.69 1.22
C ASP A 36 3.70 1.38 1.05
N ILE A 37 3.33 0.10 0.91
CA ILE A 37 1.93 -0.36 0.90
C ILE A 37 1.21 0.06 2.19
N HIS A 38 1.81 -0.17 3.37
CA HIS A 38 1.20 0.24 4.64
C HIS A 38 1.04 1.76 4.73
N LEU A 39 2.06 2.51 4.36
CA LEU A 39 2.02 3.98 4.40
C LEU A 39 0.89 4.54 3.53
N ILE A 40 0.71 4.00 2.32
CA ILE A 40 -0.35 4.45 1.42
C ILE A 40 -1.73 4.01 1.92
N ALA A 41 -1.85 2.80 2.47
CA ALA A 41 -3.10 2.33 3.06
C ALA A 41 -3.52 3.21 4.25
N GLU A 42 -2.60 3.58 5.14
CA GLU A 42 -2.83 4.53 6.23
C GLU A 42 -3.22 5.93 5.72
N ALA A 43 -2.67 6.38 4.59
CA ALA A 43 -3.03 7.67 4.00
C ALA A 43 -4.48 7.69 3.47
N ILE A 44 -4.95 6.57 2.94
CA ILE A 44 -6.33 6.38 2.46
C ILE A 44 -7.29 6.32 3.65
N ASP A 45 -6.98 5.46 4.62
CA ASP A 45 -7.85 5.18 5.76
C ASP A 45 -7.04 5.06 7.08
N PRO A 46 -6.74 6.20 7.73
CA PRO A 46 -5.86 6.24 8.90
C PRO A 46 -6.50 5.66 10.17
N GLU A 47 -7.80 5.37 10.16
CA GLU A 47 -8.53 4.77 11.28
C GLU A 47 -8.71 3.25 11.09
N ASN A 48 -8.20 2.69 9.99
CA ASN A 48 -8.33 1.27 9.69
C ASN A 48 -7.30 0.45 10.47
N GLU A 49 -7.72 -0.10 11.61
CA GLU A 49 -6.90 -1.02 12.42
C GLU A 49 -6.67 -2.38 11.73
N ASP A 50 -7.35 -2.68 10.62
CA ASP A 50 -7.39 -3.99 9.95
C ASP A 50 -6.47 -4.14 8.72
N ILE A 51 -5.48 -3.26 8.51
CA ILE A 51 -4.54 -3.39 7.37
C ILE A 51 -3.79 -4.74 7.39
N GLU A 52 -3.64 -5.36 8.57
CA GLU A 52 -3.07 -6.71 8.70
C GLU A 52 -3.91 -7.82 8.03
N HIS A 53 -5.20 -7.58 7.75
CA HIS A 53 -6.14 -8.60 7.28
C HIS A 53 -6.34 -8.65 5.75
N PHE A 54 -5.78 -7.68 5.01
CA PHE A 54 -5.83 -7.59 3.54
C PHE A 54 -4.61 -8.20 2.83
N LEU A 55 -3.67 -8.79 3.58
CA LEU A 55 -2.40 -9.35 3.09
C LEU A 55 -2.31 -10.87 3.26
#